data_AF-A0A2I0HI85-F1
#
_entry.id   AF-A0A2I0HI85-F1
#
_cell.length_a   1.000
_cell.length_b   1.000
_cell.length_c   1.000
_cell.angle_alpha   90.00
_cell.angle_beta   90.00
_cell.angle_gamma   90.00
#
_symmetry.space_group_name_H-M   'P 1'
#
loop_
_entity.id
_entity.type
_entity.pdbx_description
1 polymer ?
#
loop_
_entity_poly.entity_id
_entity_poly.type
_entity_poly.pdbx_seq_one_letter_code
_entity_poly.pdbx_strand_id
1 'polypeptide(L)'
;MIVGEYTGMKIQEAKQLIRSLLIKTGQAIIYSEPEKRVMSRSGDECVVALTDQWFITYGEPEWKKMAEECVSSMNLYSNGTRHCFESSLDSLNQWACSRLSGLGTRIPWDEQFLAESLSDSTIYMAYYTIAHLLRDGDLHGRSTSSLKLEQMTDEVWDFGFCGGPRPEFSDIPCSILNKMKQEFEYCTRLI
;
A
#
# COMPACT_ATOMS: atom_id res chain seq x y z
N MET A 1 23.49 1.15 -34.16
CA MET A 1 23.79 -0.28 -34.43
C MET A 1 24.46 -0.38 -35.79
N ILE A 2 25.44 -1.28 -35.96
CA ILE A 2 26.28 -1.36 -37.18
C ILE A 2 26.23 -2.72 -37.89
N VAL A 3 25.47 -3.70 -37.36
CA VAL A 3 25.43 -5.07 -37.88
C VAL A 3 23.99 -5.59 -37.84
N GLY A 4 23.62 -6.39 -38.84
CA GLY A 4 22.36 -7.15 -38.89
C GLY A 4 21.12 -6.32 -39.25
N GLU A 5 19.95 -6.88 -38.96
CA GLU A 5 18.64 -6.29 -39.30
C GLU A 5 18.36 -4.94 -38.61
N TYR A 6 19.08 -4.63 -37.53
CA TYR A 6 18.91 -3.39 -36.77
C TYR A 6 19.92 -2.30 -37.15
N THR A 7 20.64 -2.44 -38.26
CA THR A 7 21.65 -1.46 -38.71
C THR A 7 21.04 -0.06 -38.91
N GLY A 8 21.72 0.97 -38.42
CA GLY A 8 21.23 2.36 -38.47
C GLY A 8 20.31 2.77 -37.31
N MET A 9 19.80 1.82 -36.50
CA MET A 9 18.97 2.14 -35.34
C MET A 9 19.77 2.64 -34.14
N LYS A 10 19.13 3.47 -33.30
CA LYS A 10 19.67 3.88 -31.99
C LYS A 10 19.72 2.69 -31.04
N ILE A 11 20.77 2.63 -30.21
CA ILE A 11 20.98 1.51 -29.27
C ILE A 11 19.81 1.37 -28.28
N GLN A 12 19.24 2.49 -27.82
CA GLN A 12 18.13 2.50 -26.86
C GLN A 12 16.90 1.73 -27.39
N GLU A 13 16.59 1.87 -28.68
CA GLU A 13 15.49 1.17 -29.34
C GLU A 13 15.87 -0.28 -29.67
N ALA A 14 17.06 -0.48 -30.27
CA ALA A 14 17.51 -1.80 -30.71
C ALA A 14 17.67 -2.79 -29.55
N LYS A 15 18.09 -2.32 -28.36
CA LYS A 15 18.31 -3.18 -27.18
C LYS A 15 17.04 -3.94 -26.77
N GLN A 16 15.88 -3.27 -26.76
CA GLN A 16 14.62 -3.91 -26.38
C GLN A 16 14.13 -4.91 -27.45
N LEU A 17 14.30 -4.56 -28.72
CA LEU A 17 13.94 -5.43 -29.85
C LEU A 17 14.77 -6.71 -29.87
N ILE A 18 16.09 -6.58 -29.73
CA ILE A 18 17.02 -7.72 -29.69
C ILE A 18 16.73 -8.61 -28.48
N ARG A 19 16.54 -8.02 -27.29
CA ARG A 19 16.15 -8.79 -26.08
C ARG A 19 14.89 -9.62 -26.35
N SER A 20 13.87 -8.99 -26.93
CA SER A 20 12.60 -9.66 -27.21
C SER A 20 12.75 -10.76 -28.26
N LEU A 21 13.57 -10.53 -29.30
CA LEU A 21 13.88 -11.53 -30.32
C LEU A 21 14.57 -12.75 -29.69
N LEU A 22 15.64 -12.54 -28.91
CA LEU A 22 16.41 -13.61 -28.29
C LEU A 22 15.57 -14.46 -27.33
N ILE A 23 14.64 -13.84 -26.58
CA ILE A 23 13.70 -14.56 -25.73
C ILE A 23 12.74 -15.38 -26.59
N LYS A 24 12.16 -14.80 -27.65
CA LYS A 24 11.23 -15.48 -28.55
C LYS A 24 11.86 -16.66 -29.30
N THR A 25 13.13 -16.56 -29.66
CA THR A 25 13.88 -17.64 -30.34
C THR A 25 14.45 -18.68 -29.38
N GLY A 26 14.25 -18.53 -28.07
CA GLY A 26 14.80 -19.43 -27.04
C GLY A 26 16.32 -19.33 -26.88
N GLN A 27 16.94 -18.28 -27.41
CA GLN A 27 18.38 -18.03 -27.32
C GLN A 27 18.80 -17.26 -26.07
N ALA A 28 17.83 -16.68 -25.35
CA ALA A 28 18.04 -16.03 -24.07
C ALA A 28 16.88 -16.29 -23.11
N ILE A 29 17.16 -16.20 -21.82
CA ILE A 29 16.18 -16.24 -20.74
C ILE A 29 16.23 -14.93 -19.95
N ILE A 30 15.13 -14.61 -19.27
CA ILE A 30 15.11 -13.50 -18.31
C ILE A 30 15.71 -14.03 -17.00
N TYR A 31 16.77 -13.38 -16.55
CA TYR A 31 17.38 -13.60 -15.25
C TYR A 31 17.22 -12.32 -14.41
N SER A 32 16.92 -12.48 -13.14
CA SER A 32 16.73 -11.39 -12.20
C SER A 32 17.50 -11.69 -10.92
N GLU A 33 18.23 -10.70 -10.45
CA GLU A 33 18.99 -10.75 -9.20
C GLU A 33 18.90 -9.40 -8.47
N PRO A 34 19.09 -9.37 -7.15
CA PRO A 34 19.18 -8.12 -6.42
C PRO A 34 20.37 -7.29 -6.93
N GLU A 35 20.18 -5.98 -7.14
CA GLU A 35 21.26 -5.08 -7.59
C GLU A 35 22.46 -5.07 -6.62
N LYS A 36 22.18 -5.27 -5.32
CA LYS A 36 23.15 -5.37 -4.24
C LYS A 36 22.74 -6.50 -3.30
N ARG A 37 23.68 -7.00 -2.52
CA ARG A 37 23.40 -8.00 -1.47
C ARG A 37 22.33 -7.47 -0.51
N VAL A 38 21.23 -8.19 -0.39
CA VAL A 38 20.15 -7.91 0.54
C VAL A 38 20.11 -9.04 1.56
N MET A 39 20.10 -8.70 2.85
CA MET A 39 20.03 -9.67 3.94
C MET A 39 18.67 -9.58 4.62
N SER A 40 18.04 -10.73 4.87
CA SER A 40 16.80 -10.83 5.61
C SER A 40 17.02 -10.59 7.11
N ARG A 41 15.93 -10.40 7.87
CA ARG A 41 16.00 -10.35 9.34
C ARG A 41 16.38 -11.68 9.99
N SER A 42 16.19 -12.82 9.30
CA SER A 42 16.63 -14.15 9.76
C SER A 42 18.12 -14.40 9.50
N GLY A 43 18.80 -13.53 8.76
CA GLY A 43 20.21 -13.69 8.39
C GLY A 43 20.44 -14.39 7.05
N ASP A 44 19.37 -14.67 6.30
CA ASP A 44 19.45 -15.28 4.97
C ASP A 44 19.74 -14.23 3.89
N GLU A 45 20.46 -14.60 2.85
CA GLU A 45 20.67 -13.74 1.68
C GLU A 45 19.45 -13.82 0.75
N CYS A 46 18.85 -12.67 0.47
CA CYS A 46 17.63 -12.59 -0.33
C CYS A 46 17.94 -12.77 -1.83
N VAL A 47 16.98 -13.37 -2.54
CA VAL A 47 17.00 -13.55 -4.00
C VAL A 47 15.74 -12.95 -4.61
N VAL A 48 15.75 -12.71 -5.92
CA VAL A 48 14.52 -12.35 -6.65
C VAL A 48 13.76 -13.64 -6.98
N ALA A 49 12.51 -13.71 -6.56
CA ALA A 49 11.64 -14.84 -6.81
C ALA A 49 10.42 -14.42 -7.62
N LEU A 50 9.99 -15.27 -8.54
CA LEU A 50 8.72 -15.15 -9.23
C LEU A 50 7.71 -16.03 -8.49
N THR A 51 6.84 -15.42 -7.70
CA THR A 51 5.86 -16.12 -6.85
C THR A 51 4.50 -15.44 -6.91
N ASP A 52 3.45 -16.20 -6.66
CA ASP A 52 2.11 -15.64 -6.50
C ASP A 52 2.04 -14.78 -5.23
N GLN A 53 1.64 -13.53 -5.40
CA GLN A 53 1.61 -12.53 -4.33
C GLN A 53 0.58 -11.45 -4.69
N TRP A 54 -0.08 -10.90 -3.67
CA TRP A 54 -0.91 -9.70 -3.82
C TRP A 54 -0.04 -8.45 -3.84
N PHE A 55 -0.39 -7.52 -4.73
CA PHE A 55 0.32 -6.26 -4.96
C PHE A 55 -0.61 -5.07 -4.82
N ILE A 56 -0.06 -3.94 -4.34
CA ILE A 56 -0.66 -2.61 -4.49
C ILE A 56 -0.05 -1.97 -5.75
N THR A 57 -0.89 -1.42 -6.62
CA THR A 57 -0.52 -0.88 -7.93
C THR A 57 -0.20 0.62 -7.90
N TYR A 58 0.81 1.03 -7.12
CA TYR A 58 1.22 2.44 -7.04
C TYR A 58 1.68 3.05 -8.37
N GLY A 59 2.04 2.21 -9.36
CA GLY A 59 2.41 2.63 -10.71
C GLY A 59 1.26 3.09 -11.61
N GLU A 60 0.00 3.02 -11.14
CA GLU A 60 -1.14 3.49 -11.92
C GLU A 60 -1.06 5.01 -12.18
N PRO A 61 -1.11 5.47 -13.45
CA PRO A 61 -0.87 6.88 -13.77
C PRO A 61 -1.84 7.85 -13.10
N GLU A 62 -3.13 7.48 -13.01
CA GLU A 62 -4.16 8.31 -12.38
C GLU A 62 -3.92 8.45 -10.88
N TRP A 63 -3.59 7.34 -10.21
CA TRP A 63 -3.31 7.34 -8.78
C TRP A 63 -2.00 8.06 -8.45
N LYS A 64 -0.94 7.82 -9.22
CA LYS A 64 0.34 8.53 -9.09
C LYS A 64 0.14 10.04 -9.21
N LYS A 65 -0.66 10.49 -10.18
CA LYS A 65 -0.97 11.92 -10.35
C LYS A 65 -1.68 12.51 -9.13
N MET A 66 -2.66 11.80 -8.56
CA MET A 66 -3.31 12.24 -7.32
C MET A 66 -2.33 12.35 -6.15
N ALA A 67 -1.38 11.41 -6.04
CA ALA A 67 -0.34 11.45 -5.02
C ALA A 67 0.64 12.62 -5.22
N GLU A 68 1.03 12.92 -6.46
CA GLU A 68 1.87 14.09 -6.80
C GLU A 68 1.16 15.40 -6.46
N GLU A 69 -0.12 15.54 -6.80
CA GLU A 69 -0.94 16.69 -6.43
C GLU A 69 -1.02 16.84 -4.90
N CYS A 70 -1.22 15.74 -4.18
CA CYS A 70 -1.20 15.73 -2.72
C CYS A 70 0.14 16.23 -2.16
N VAL A 71 1.27 15.65 -2.59
CA VAL A 71 2.62 16.06 -2.17
C VAL A 71 2.92 17.52 -2.52
N SER A 72 2.38 18.03 -3.63
CA SER A 72 2.54 19.44 -4.02
C SER A 72 1.95 20.41 -2.99
N SER A 73 0.82 20.04 -2.36
CA SER A 73 0.17 20.82 -1.32
C SER A 73 0.78 20.65 0.08
N MET A 74 1.55 19.58 0.32
CA MET A 74 2.16 19.30 1.62
C MET A 74 3.29 20.27 1.97
N ASN A 75 3.39 20.63 3.25
CA ASN A 75 4.56 21.30 3.81
C ASN A 75 5.63 20.27 4.24
N LEU A 76 6.72 20.20 3.48
CA LEU A 76 7.81 19.25 3.69
C LEU A 76 9.02 19.83 4.43
N TYR A 77 8.92 21.09 4.89
CA TYR A 77 9.95 21.87 5.61
C TYR A 77 11.30 22.07 4.89
N SER A 78 11.61 21.30 3.83
CA SER A 78 12.80 21.48 3.01
C SER A 78 12.57 21.03 1.56
N ASN A 79 13.27 21.66 0.62
CA ASN A 79 13.26 21.25 -0.78
C ASN A 79 13.95 19.90 -1.00
N GLY A 80 14.94 19.56 -0.17
CA GLY A 80 15.60 18.25 -0.23
C GLY A 80 14.61 17.11 0.00
N THR A 81 13.77 17.24 1.04
CA THR A 81 12.69 16.28 1.34
C THR A 81 11.70 16.18 0.18
N ARG A 82 11.33 17.32 -0.43
CA ARG A 82 10.42 17.34 -1.59
C ARG A 82 10.97 16.52 -2.76
N HIS A 83 12.24 16.72 -3.11
CA HIS A 83 12.87 15.95 -4.18
C HIS A 83 12.96 14.45 -3.87
N CYS A 84 13.14 14.06 -2.60
CA CYS A 84 13.07 12.66 -2.20
C CYS A 84 11.69 12.04 -2.43
N PHE A 85 10.60 12.76 -2.13
CA PHE A 85 9.23 12.31 -2.43
C PHE A 85 9.00 12.18 -3.94
N GLU A 86 9.36 13.20 -4.71
CA GLU A 86 9.22 13.20 -6.18
C GLU A 86 9.96 12.02 -6.81
N SER A 87 11.22 11.80 -6.41
CA SER A 87 12.02 10.67 -6.90
C SER A 87 11.44 9.31 -6.50
N SER A 88 10.83 9.22 -5.31
CA SER A 88 10.22 7.98 -4.83
C SER A 88 8.94 7.68 -5.60
N LEU A 89 8.05 8.67 -5.77
CA LEU A 89 6.83 8.56 -6.58
C LEU A 89 7.14 8.18 -8.03
N ASP A 90 8.26 8.67 -8.58
CA ASP A 90 8.66 8.30 -9.93
C ASP A 90 9.10 6.84 -10.07
N SER A 91 9.77 6.33 -9.04
CA SER A 91 10.33 4.96 -9.03
C SER A 91 9.32 3.90 -8.57
N LEU A 92 8.24 4.30 -7.91
CA LEU A 92 7.22 3.39 -7.40
C LEU A 92 6.41 2.77 -8.54
N ASN A 93 6.21 1.46 -8.46
CA ASN A 93 5.40 0.71 -9.41
C ASN A 93 4.49 -0.26 -8.64
N GLN A 94 4.72 -1.57 -8.73
CA GLN A 94 3.99 -2.55 -7.93
C GLN A 94 4.71 -2.79 -6.61
N TRP A 95 3.95 -2.77 -5.51
CA TRP A 95 4.45 -3.09 -4.17
C TRP A 95 3.84 -4.38 -3.67
N ALA A 96 4.69 -5.35 -3.34
CA ALA A 96 4.28 -6.63 -2.80
C ALA A 96 3.76 -6.46 -1.36
N CYS A 97 2.44 -6.49 -1.17
CA CYS A 97 1.79 -6.12 0.09
C CYS A 97 1.39 -7.31 0.98
N SER A 98 1.68 -8.53 0.52
CA SER A 98 1.26 -9.77 1.18
C SER A 98 2.43 -10.67 1.57
N ARG A 99 2.25 -11.48 2.61
CA ARG A 99 3.24 -12.46 3.08
C ARG A 99 2.57 -13.73 3.59
N LEU A 100 3.31 -14.84 3.57
CA LEU A 100 2.80 -16.13 4.03
C LEU A 100 3.08 -16.40 5.52
N SER A 101 4.01 -15.68 6.14
CA SER A 101 4.46 -15.95 7.50
C SER A 101 4.69 -14.68 8.33
N GLY A 102 4.50 -14.79 9.64
CA GLY A 102 4.71 -13.72 10.61
C GLY A 102 3.42 -13.32 11.33
N LEU A 103 3.49 -12.22 12.10
CA LEU A 103 2.34 -11.64 12.79
C LEU A 103 1.77 -10.49 11.97
N GLY A 104 0.45 -10.46 11.78
CA GLY A 104 -0.26 -9.38 11.10
C GLY A 104 -1.73 -9.71 10.90
N THR A 105 -2.42 -8.88 10.13
CA THR A 105 -3.82 -9.06 9.75
C THR A 105 -3.92 -9.91 8.48
N ARG A 106 -4.89 -10.84 8.41
CA ARG A 106 -5.15 -11.63 7.20
C ARG A 106 -5.85 -10.79 6.14
N ILE A 107 -5.58 -11.07 4.86
CA ILE A 107 -6.32 -10.46 3.76
C ILE A 107 -7.74 -11.03 3.75
N PRO A 108 -8.80 -10.20 3.75
CA PRO A 108 -10.16 -10.67 4.02
C PRO A 108 -10.74 -11.57 2.91
N TRP A 109 -10.26 -11.46 1.67
CA TRP A 109 -10.67 -12.33 0.56
C TRP A 109 -9.72 -13.51 0.32
N ASP A 110 -8.56 -13.54 0.99
CA ASP A 110 -7.55 -14.59 0.82
C ASP A 110 -6.76 -14.78 2.12
N GLU A 111 -7.35 -15.55 3.03
CA GLU A 111 -6.81 -15.77 4.37
C GLU A 111 -5.45 -16.49 4.39
N GLN A 112 -4.99 -17.06 3.28
CA GLN A 112 -3.65 -17.63 3.18
C GLN A 112 -2.57 -16.56 3.40
N PHE A 113 -2.85 -15.33 2.98
CA PHE A 113 -1.92 -14.22 3.04
C PHE A 113 -2.20 -13.29 4.23
N LEU A 114 -1.12 -12.78 4.79
CA LEU A 114 -1.11 -11.70 5.77
C LEU A 114 -0.72 -10.41 5.08
N ALA A 115 -1.31 -9.29 5.48
CA ALA A 115 -0.81 -7.97 5.11
C ALA A 115 0.61 -7.79 5.68
N GLU A 116 1.50 -7.21 4.86
CA GLU A 116 2.84 -6.85 5.28
C GLU A 116 2.85 -5.50 6.04
N SER A 117 3.85 -5.34 6.90
CA SER A 117 3.91 -4.28 7.91
C SER A 117 3.95 -2.83 7.41
N LEU A 118 4.45 -2.57 6.19
CA LEU A 118 4.47 -1.24 5.60
C LEU A 118 3.15 -0.92 4.88
N SER A 119 2.38 -1.94 4.53
CA SER A 119 1.09 -1.81 3.84
C SER A 119 -0.06 -1.61 4.84
N ASP A 120 -0.04 -2.27 6.00
CA ASP A 120 -1.05 -2.10 7.05
C ASP A 120 -0.81 -0.86 7.94
N SER A 121 0.29 -0.12 7.71
CA SER A 121 0.70 1.05 8.49
C SER A 121 0.52 2.39 7.77
N THR A 122 -0.38 2.50 6.80
CA THR A 122 -0.49 3.68 5.91
C THR A 122 -1.51 4.72 6.38
N ILE A 123 -2.65 4.28 6.91
CA ILE A 123 -3.79 5.15 7.28
C ILE A 123 -4.25 4.98 8.75
N TYR A 124 -3.46 4.31 9.58
CA TYR A 124 -3.77 4.03 10.99
C TYR A 124 -3.94 5.31 11.84
N MET A 125 -3.49 6.47 11.35
CA MET A 125 -3.72 7.77 11.99
C MET A 125 -5.22 8.08 12.10
N ALA A 126 -6.03 7.68 11.11
CA ALA A 126 -7.48 7.80 11.16
C ALA A 126 -8.06 6.97 12.31
N TYR A 127 -7.53 5.75 12.50
CA TYR A 127 -7.94 4.87 13.60
C TYR A 127 -7.71 5.50 14.98
N TYR A 128 -6.63 6.27 15.17
CA TYR A 128 -6.36 6.93 16.46
C TYR A 128 -7.50 7.86 16.90
N THR A 129 -8.19 8.52 15.97
CA THR A 129 -9.26 9.47 16.28
C THR A 129 -10.42 8.81 17.05
N ILE A 130 -10.67 7.53 16.78
CA ILE A 130 -11.78 6.78 17.39
C ILE A 130 -11.31 5.66 18.32
N ALA A 131 -10.00 5.38 18.40
CA ALA A 131 -9.46 4.24 19.17
C ALA A 131 -9.90 4.27 20.65
N HIS A 132 -10.02 5.46 21.23
CA HIS A 132 -10.48 5.66 22.60
C HIS A 132 -11.95 5.26 22.81
N LEU A 133 -12.80 5.35 21.78
CA LEU A 133 -14.18 4.90 21.80
C LEU A 133 -14.29 3.36 21.67
N LEU A 134 -13.34 2.76 20.96
CA LEU A 134 -13.35 1.32 20.67
C LEU A 134 -12.67 0.48 21.74
N ARG A 135 -11.59 0.97 22.36
CA ARG A 135 -10.71 0.19 23.23
C ARG A 135 -10.75 0.59 24.71
N ASP A 136 -11.30 1.77 25.03
CA ASP A 136 -11.33 2.33 26.40
C ASP A 136 -9.97 2.21 27.12
N GLY A 137 -8.88 2.49 26.41
CA GLY A 137 -7.51 2.44 26.95
C GLY A 137 -6.84 1.06 27.00
N ASP A 138 -7.54 -0.03 26.63
CA ASP A 138 -6.90 -1.35 26.54
C ASP A 138 -6.12 -1.52 25.24
N LEU A 139 -4.81 -1.69 25.39
CA LEU A 139 -3.87 -1.91 24.29
C LEU A 139 -4.24 -3.13 23.44
N HIS A 140 -4.75 -4.19 24.06
CA HIS A 140 -5.06 -5.46 23.39
C HIS A 140 -6.51 -5.57 22.92
N GLY A 141 -7.36 -4.57 23.21
CA GLY A 141 -8.78 -4.61 22.82
C GLY A 141 -9.56 -5.78 23.41
N ARG A 142 -9.13 -6.29 24.57
CA ARG A 142 -9.81 -7.33 25.36
C ARG A 142 -10.83 -6.74 26.35
N SER A 143 -10.77 -5.42 26.57
CA SER A 143 -11.72 -4.68 27.39
C SER A 143 -13.15 -4.81 26.84
N THR A 144 -14.10 -4.84 27.76
CA THR A 144 -15.54 -4.83 27.52
C THR A 144 -16.01 -3.45 27.09
N SER A 145 -15.44 -2.88 26.03
CA SER A 145 -16.04 -1.72 25.40
C SER A 145 -17.45 -2.09 24.92
N SER A 146 -18.35 -1.12 24.87
CA SER A 146 -19.75 -1.35 24.47
C SER A 146 -19.91 -1.83 23.01
N LEU A 147 -18.81 -1.90 22.25
CA LEU A 147 -18.77 -2.26 20.85
C LEU A 147 -18.01 -3.57 20.66
N LYS A 148 -18.65 -4.51 19.98
CA LYS A 148 -18.02 -5.75 19.57
C LYS A 148 -17.29 -5.56 18.25
N LEU A 149 -16.17 -6.26 18.07
CA LEU A 149 -15.37 -6.18 16.84
C LEU A 149 -16.17 -6.59 15.61
N GLU A 150 -17.08 -7.56 15.75
CA GLU A 150 -17.92 -8.06 14.67
C GLU A 150 -18.97 -7.03 14.20
N GLN A 151 -19.21 -5.97 14.98
CA GLN A 151 -20.14 -4.90 14.60
C GLN A 151 -19.50 -3.85 13.68
N MET A 152 -18.17 -3.85 13.53
CA MET A 152 -17.42 -2.88 12.74
C MET A 152 -17.33 -3.33 11.27
N THR A 153 -18.47 -3.33 10.58
CA THR A 153 -18.58 -3.69 9.17
C THR A 153 -18.09 -2.58 8.23
N ASP A 154 -17.93 -2.88 6.95
CA ASP A 154 -17.50 -1.91 5.94
C ASP A 154 -18.44 -0.69 5.89
N GLU A 155 -19.75 -0.88 6.09
CA GLU A 155 -20.71 0.23 6.13
C GLU A 155 -20.51 1.14 7.35
N VAL A 156 -20.12 0.58 8.49
CA VAL A 156 -19.80 1.36 9.70
C VAL A 156 -18.54 2.20 9.47
N TRP A 157 -17.52 1.61 8.83
CA TRP A 157 -16.30 2.32 8.46
C TRP A 157 -16.57 3.43 7.43
N ASP A 158 -17.38 3.14 6.41
CA ASP A 158 -17.76 4.09 5.35
C ASP A 158 -18.54 5.28 5.91
N PHE A 159 -19.50 5.04 6.81
CA PHE A 159 -20.22 6.12 7.51
C PHE A 159 -19.28 7.01 8.35
N GLY A 160 -18.32 6.39 9.05
CA GLY A 160 -17.41 7.08 9.96
C GLY A 160 -16.35 7.92 9.25
N PHE A 161 -15.78 7.42 8.15
CA PHE A 161 -14.60 8.02 7.52
C PHE A 161 -14.85 8.59 6.12
N CYS A 162 -15.76 8.02 5.34
CA CYS A 162 -15.96 8.36 3.93
C CYS A 162 -17.21 9.23 3.68
N GLY A 163 -17.99 9.52 4.73
CA GLY A 163 -19.23 10.28 4.61
C GLY A 163 -20.38 9.46 4.02
N GLY A 164 -20.29 8.13 4.06
CA GLY A 164 -21.32 7.21 3.62
C GLY A 164 -22.67 7.37 4.32
N PRO A 165 -23.73 6.74 3.81
CA PRO A 165 -25.03 6.71 4.46
C PRO A 165 -24.92 5.95 5.79
N ARG A 166 -25.85 6.24 6.70
CA ARG A 166 -25.92 5.50 7.95
C ARG A 166 -26.22 4.01 7.66
N PRO A 167 -25.54 3.06 8.32
CA PRO A 167 -25.85 1.64 8.17
C PRO A 167 -27.30 1.36 8.57
N GLU A 168 -28.05 0.69 7.70
CA GLU A 168 -29.46 0.32 7.95
C GLU A 168 -29.57 -0.75 9.04
N PHE A 169 -28.62 -1.69 9.06
CA PHE A 169 -28.58 -2.82 9.98
C PHE A 169 -27.34 -2.71 10.86
N SER A 170 -27.40 -1.85 11.88
CA SER A 170 -26.35 -1.76 12.90
C SER A 170 -26.96 -1.72 14.28
N ASP A 171 -26.48 -2.63 15.13
CA ASP A 171 -26.80 -2.68 16.55
C ASP A 171 -26.02 -1.61 17.35
N ILE A 172 -25.17 -0.82 16.69
CA ILE A 172 -24.41 0.26 17.31
C ILE A 172 -25.35 1.45 17.57
N PRO A 173 -25.40 1.98 18.81
CA PRO A 173 -26.18 3.18 19.10
C PRO A 173 -25.81 4.37 18.21
N CYS A 174 -26.83 5.08 17.71
CA CYS A 174 -26.65 6.24 16.81
C CYS A 174 -25.69 7.29 17.40
N SER A 175 -25.76 7.49 18.72
CA SER A 175 -24.91 8.44 19.44
C SER A 175 -23.43 8.09 19.31
N ILE A 176 -23.08 6.81 19.31
CA ILE A 176 -21.69 6.33 19.17
C ILE A 176 -21.22 6.49 17.73
N LEU A 177 -22.03 6.09 16.73
CA LEU A 177 -21.69 6.28 15.31
C LEU A 177 -21.45 7.75 14.97
N ASN A 178 -22.35 8.63 15.41
CA ASN A 178 -22.21 10.07 15.19
C ASN A 178 -20.99 10.64 15.91
N LYS A 179 -20.69 10.14 17.12
CA LYS A 179 -19.49 10.56 17.86
C LYS A 179 -18.22 10.14 17.14
N MET A 180 -18.14 8.91 16.63
CA MET A 180 -16.98 8.44 15.84
C MET A 180 -16.72 9.34 14.63
N LYS A 181 -17.77 9.63 13.86
CA LYS A 181 -17.68 10.54 12.71
C LYS A 181 -17.24 11.94 13.13
N GLN A 182 -17.80 12.46 14.22
CA GLN A 182 -17.45 13.78 14.75
C GLN A 182 -15.98 13.86 15.18
N GLU A 183 -15.46 12.87 15.91
CA GLU A 183 -14.05 12.83 16.34
C GLU A 183 -13.11 12.81 15.12
N PHE A 184 -13.40 11.97 14.12
CA PHE A 184 -12.61 11.92 12.89
C PHE A 184 -12.62 13.24 12.11
N GLU A 185 -13.80 13.81 11.88
CA GLU A 185 -13.93 15.08 11.15
C GLU A 185 -13.29 16.24 11.92
N TYR A 186 -13.41 16.25 13.25
CA TYR A 186 -12.79 17.29 14.08
C TYR A 186 -11.26 17.24 13.97
N CYS A 187 -10.66 16.05 14.11
CA CYS A 187 -9.21 15.88 14.05
C CYS A 187 -8.63 16.14 12.65
N THR A 188 -9.36 15.78 11.58
CA THR A 188 -8.87 15.93 10.21
C THR A 188 -9.04 17.33 9.64
N ARG A 189 -9.99 18.14 10.14
CA ARG A 189 -10.14 19.55 9.75
C ARG A 189 -9.08 20.49 10.35
N LEU A 190 -8.30 20.00 11.33
CA LEU A 190 -7.25 20.78 11.99
C LEU A 190 -5.88 20.67 11.28
N ILE A 191 -5.81 19.96 10.15
CA ILE A 191 -4.63 19.73 9.32
C ILE A 191 -4.86 20.37 7.95
#